data_AF-A0A7L1NAX3-F1
#
_entry.id   AF-A0A7L1NAX3-F1
#
_cell.length_a   1.000
_cell.length_b   1.000
_cell.length_c   1.000
_cell.angle_alpha   90.00
_cell.angle_beta   90.00
_cell.angle_gamma   90.00
#
_symmetry.space_group_name_H-M   'P 1'
#
loop_
_entity.id
_entity.type
_entity.pdbx_description
1 polymer ?
#
loop_
_entity_poly.entity_id
_entity_poly.type
_entity_poly.pdbx_seq_one_letter_code
_entity_poly.pdbx_strand_id
1 'polypeptide(L)'
;FALYKLPKHTKGEIPTLGLEYMYMDALAPQWVLGKHLVNTTQGALGQTLKQLYETYKSEASGIYIAYAMYNDEVPESGSAVWKKGHTKGFLLSDKSQGFWVIHSVPLFPPAPEDGYGYPATGELYGQTAICVTFRYGQFAEIDQQMLSYNPGIYSCSIPNIFQADLPNLQKLCVGSRLPSAPLYHLTKLQSAQGENFLHFAKSHLFVDDIYVALMAQELKTDLLAEFWQHSGHRLPSNCSLDYHVYNIDLVGTPVNSTFYSINDHSKWAVSSKQEDQWTCIGDLNRAAEQAWRSGGFLCTQNEHIYKAFRRLIAHYESCSGISTWL
;
A
#
# COMPACT_ATOMS: atom_id res chain seq x y z
N PHE A 1 9.22 6.58 3.85
CA PHE A 1 9.24 7.17 2.49
C PHE A 1 7.95 6.81 1.77
N ALA A 2 7.61 7.54 0.70
CA ALA A 2 6.62 7.14 -0.29
C ALA A 2 7.31 7.03 -1.67
N LEU A 3 6.85 6.08 -2.48
CA LEU A 3 7.38 5.78 -3.79
C LEU A 3 6.22 5.59 -4.78
N TYR A 4 6.39 6.13 -5.98
CA TYR A 4 5.46 5.97 -7.10
C TYR A 4 6.21 5.57 -8.35
N LYS A 5 6.15 4.30 -8.73
CA LYS A 5 6.74 3.80 -9.97
C LYS A 5 5.86 4.17 -11.16
N LEU A 6 6.47 4.69 -12.21
CA LEU A 6 5.79 5.13 -13.43
C LEU A 6 5.50 3.94 -14.36
N PRO A 7 4.34 3.88 -15.04
CA PRO A 7 4.07 2.83 -16.02
C PRO A 7 5.04 2.90 -17.21
N LYS A 8 5.18 1.79 -17.95
CA LYS A 8 6.04 1.70 -19.15
C LYS A 8 5.56 2.57 -20.32
N HIS A 9 4.27 2.92 -20.33
CA HIS A 9 3.66 3.69 -21.40
C HIS A 9 2.99 4.94 -20.81
N THR A 10 3.81 5.96 -20.54
CA THR A 10 3.30 7.30 -20.25
C THR A 10 3.16 8.10 -21.55
N LYS A 11 2.12 8.91 -21.66
CA LYS A 11 2.01 9.92 -22.73
C LYS A 11 2.79 11.16 -22.25
N GLY A 12 3.86 11.51 -22.95
CA GLY A 12 4.73 12.63 -22.59
C GLY A 12 6.06 12.63 -23.35
N GLU A 13 6.96 13.53 -22.95
CA GLU A 13 8.23 13.79 -23.66
C GLU A 13 9.28 12.67 -23.50
N ILE A 14 9.18 11.84 -22.46
CA ILE A 14 10.21 10.87 -22.10
C ILE A 14 9.62 9.45 -22.05
N PRO A 15 10.06 8.54 -22.94
CA PRO A 15 9.71 7.12 -22.86
C PRO A 15 10.20 6.53 -21.52
N THR A 16 9.30 5.90 -20.78
CA THR A 16 9.63 5.21 -19.52
C THR A 16 9.85 3.72 -19.78
N LEU A 17 10.85 3.12 -19.13
CA LEU A 17 11.06 1.67 -19.16
C LEU A 17 10.03 0.94 -18.29
N GLY A 18 9.31 1.68 -17.44
CA GLY A 18 8.43 1.10 -16.43
C GLY A 18 9.18 0.71 -15.16
N LEU A 19 10.39 1.23 -14.98
CA LEU A 19 11.28 0.95 -13.86
C LEU A 19 11.67 2.22 -13.10
N GLU A 20 11.41 3.38 -13.68
CA GLU A 20 11.56 4.69 -13.08
C GLU A 20 10.49 4.91 -12.02
N TYR A 21 10.85 5.62 -10.95
CA TYR A 21 9.92 5.99 -9.90
C TYR A 21 10.18 7.40 -9.39
N MET A 22 9.12 8.03 -8.93
CA MET A 22 9.18 9.20 -8.06
C MET A 22 9.32 8.73 -6.61
N TYR A 23 10.07 9.49 -5.83
CA TYR A 23 10.40 9.21 -4.44
C TYR A 23 10.22 10.46 -3.60
N MET A 24 9.82 10.27 -2.34
CA MET A 24 9.86 11.31 -1.32
C MET A 24 10.04 10.72 0.08
N ASP A 25 10.63 11.50 0.97
CA ASP A 25 10.75 11.21 2.40
C ASP A 25 10.83 12.51 3.21
N ALA A 26 11.16 12.40 4.50
CA ALA A 26 11.29 13.57 5.37
C ALA A 26 12.45 14.52 4.97
N LEU A 27 13.46 14.03 4.25
CA LEU A 27 14.61 14.82 3.77
C LEU A 27 14.38 15.38 2.36
N ALA A 28 13.54 14.71 1.56
CA ALA A 28 13.08 15.15 0.24
C ALA A 28 11.54 15.24 0.24
N PRO A 29 10.95 16.32 0.80
CA PRO A 29 9.51 16.43 1.06
C PRO A 29 8.67 16.79 -0.19
N GLN A 30 9.17 16.44 -1.38
CA GLN A 30 8.52 16.62 -2.67
C GLN A 30 8.93 15.46 -3.58
N TRP A 31 8.11 15.17 -4.60
CA TRP A 31 8.47 14.17 -5.59
C TRP A 31 9.79 14.53 -6.28
N VAL A 32 10.76 13.64 -6.15
CA VAL A 32 12.00 13.63 -6.93
C VAL A 32 12.10 12.34 -7.71
N LEU A 33 12.74 12.35 -8.87
CA LEU A 33 13.03 11.10 -9.58
C LEU A 33 14.06 10.28 -8.79
N GLY A 34 13.82 8.97 -8.72
CA GLY A 34 14.76 8.02 -8.15
C GLY A 34 16.10 8.03 -8.90
N LYS A 35 17.21 8.06 -8.17
CA LYS A 35 18.57 8.02 -8.74
C LYS A 35 18.90 6.67 -9.38
N HIS A 36 18.21 5.62 -8.97
CA HIS A 36 18.36 4.25 -9.44
C HIS A 36 17.00 3.71 -9.83
N LEU A 37 16.97 2.73 -10.74
CA LEU A 37 15.74 2.04 -11.13
C LEU A 37 15.22 1.13 -10.00
N VAL A 38 13.91 0.88 -10.00
CA VAL A 38 13.25 0.06 -8.97
C VAL A 38 13.77 -1.38 -8.96
N ASN A 39 14.25 -1.92 -10.08
CA ASN A 39 14.82 -3.26 -10.17
C ASN A 39 16.26 -3.39 -9.64
N THR A 40 16.82 -2.33 -9.05
CA THR A 40 18.19 -2.36 -8.51
C THR A 40 18.19 -2.41 -6.98
N THR A 41 19.22 -3.05 -6.41
CA THR A 41 19.45 -3.09 -4.94
C THR A 41 19.83 -1.73 -4.34
N GLN A 42 20.19 -0.76 -5.19
CA GLN A 42 20.58 0.60 -4.78
C GLN A 42 19.38 1.54 -4.60
N GLY A 43 18.21 1.21 -5.18
CA GLY A 43 16.97 1.97 -5.01
C GLY A 43 16.34 1.84 -3.62
N ALA A 44 15.33 2.66 -3.33
CA ALA A 44 14.69 2.72 -2.00
C ALA A 44 14.15 1.35 -1.52
N LEU A 45 13.41 0.63 -2.38
CA LEU A 45 12.90 -0.70 -2.06
C LEU A 45 14.04 -1.72 -1.92
N GLY A 46 15.04 -1.67 -2.80
CA GLY A 46 16.22 -2.52 -2.77
C GLY A 46 17.00 -2.39 -1.45
N GLN A 47 17.28 -1.17 -1.00
CA GLN A 47 17.98 -0.92 0.26
C GLN A 47 17.12 -1.29 1.49
N THR A 48 15.80 -1.13 1.40
CA THR A 48 14.90 -1.52 2.49
C THR A 48 14.86 -3.04 2.66
N LEU A 49 14.66 -3.78 1.56
CA LEU A 49 14.61 -5.25 1.57
C LEU A 49 15.95 -5.89 1.87
N LYS A 50 17.05 -5.23 1.50
CA LYS A 50 18.41 -5.67 1.86
C LYS A 50 18.55 -5.95 3.36
N GLN A 51 17.97 -5.11 4.22
CA GLN A 51 18.00 -5.31 5.68
C GLN A 51 17.36 -6.64 6.11
N LEU A 52 16.25 -7.02 5.46
CA LEU A 52 15.56 -8.29 5.70
C LEU A 52 16.38 -9.47 5.16
N TYR A 53 16.88 -9.37 3.93
CA TYR A 53 17.65 -10.43 3.30
C TYR A 53 19.00 -10.71 3.99
N GLU A 54 19.67 -9.68 4.49
CA GLU A 54 20.91 -9.84 5.28
C GLU A 54 20.62 -10.48 6.64
N THR A 55 19.49 -10.12 7.26
CA THR A 55 19.04 -10.75 8.51
C THR A 55 18.76 -12.24 8.32
N TYR A 56 18.06 -12.61 7.25
CA TYR A 56 17.74 -14.01 6.94
C TYR A 56 19.00 -14.89 6.83
N LYS A 57 20.08 -14.35 6.25
CA LYS A 57 21.37 -15.05 6.11
C LYS A 57 22.14 -15.19 7.43
N SER A 58 21.73 -14.50 8.50
CA SER A 58 22.42 -14.47 9.78
C SER A 58 21.67 -15.30 10.83
N GLU A 59 22.17 -16.51 11.13
CA GLU A 59 21.58 -17.37 12.17
C GLU A 59 21.50 -16.67 13.54
N ALA A 60 22.53 -15.88 13.90
CA ALA A 60 22.58 -15.14 15.16
C ALA A 60 21.54 -14.00 15.23
N SER A 61 21.22 -13.36 14.11
CA SER A 61 20.25 -12.26 14.06
C SER A 61 18.81 -12.79 13.97
N GLY A 62 18.63 -13.99 13.41
CA GLY A 62 17.32 -14.60 13.18
C GLY A 62 16.48 -14.83 14.44
N ILE A 63 17.10 -14.92 15.63
CA ILE A 63 16.36 -15.06 16.91
C ILE A 63 15.88 -13.72 17.48
N TYR A 64 16.46 -12.60 17.06
CA TYR A 64 16.19 -11.25 17.58
C TYR A 64 15.39 -10.37 16.62
N ILE A 65 15.02 -10.89 15.45
CA ILE A 65 14.29 -10.16 14.43
C ILE A 65 13.08 -10.97 13.98
N ALA A 66 11.93 -10.31 13.93
CA ALA A 66 10.71 -10.81 13.32
C ALA A 66 10.53 -10.20 11.93
N TYR A 67 10.07 -11.00 10.97
CA TYR A 67 9.68 -10.50 9.66
C TYR A 67 8.49 -11.28 9.10
N ALA A 68 7.76 -10.62 8.21
CA ALA A 68 6.72 -11.24 7.39
C ALA A 68 6.67 -10.57 6.02
N MET A 69 6.53 -11.37 4.97
CA MET A 69 6.32 -10.94 3.59
C MET A 69 5.00 -11.54 3.12
N TYR A 70 4.16 -10.71 2.52
CA TYR A 70 2.81 -11.10 2.12
C TYR A 70 2.42 -10.50 0.77
N ASN A 71 1.74 -11.31 -0.03
CA ASN A 71 1.21 -10.93 -1.33
C ASN A 71 0.12 -11.93 -1.70
N ASP A 72 -1.03 -11.45 -2.20
CA ASP A 72 -2.07 -12.36 -2.68
C ASP A 72 -1.74 -12.98 -4.05
N GLU A 73 -0.76 -12.42 -4.76
CA GLU A 73 -0.11 -13.00 -5.92
C GLU A 73 1.33 -13.33 -5.53
N VAL A 74 1.53 -14.56 -5.03
CA VAL A 74 2.78 -14.99 -4.41
C VAL A 74 3.90 -15.10 -5.46
N PRO A 75 5.10 -14.54 -5.20
CA PRO A 75 6.28 -14.74 -6.06
C PRO A 75 6.55 -16.23 -6.33
N GLU A 76 7.05 -16.55 -7.53
CA GLU A 76 7.42 -17.89 -8.01
C GLU A 76 6.29 -18.93 -8.17
N SER A 77 5.28 -18.95 -7.29
CA SER A 77 4.13 -19.87 -7.44
C SER A 77 3.19 -19.42 -8.56
N GLY A 78 3.16 -18.11 -8.86
CA GLY A 78 2.24 -17.49 -9.83
C GLY A 78 0.76 -17.67 -9.50
N SER A 79 0.42 -18.26 -8.35
CA SER A 79 -0.94 -18.61 -7.98
C SER A 79 -1.54 -17.54 -7.07
N ALA A 80 -2.70 -17.03 -7.48
CA ALA A 80 -3.47 -16.08 -6.69
C ALA A 80 -4.16 -16.81 -5.52
N VAL A 81 -3.95 -16.33 -4.30
CA VAL A 81 -4.57 -16.89 -3.09
C VAL A 81 -5.88 -16.16 -2.80
N TRP A 82 -6.93 -16.48 -3.55
CA TRP A 82 -8.24 -15.83 -3.48
C TRP A 82 -8.92 -15.87 -2.09
N LYS A 83 -8.52 -16.81 -1.22
CA LYS A 83 -9.03 -16.93 0.16
C LYS A 83 -8.38 -15.96 1.15
N LYS A 84 -7.41 -15.15 0.71
CA LYS A 84 -6.67 -14.16 1.51
C LYS A 84 -6.99 -12.74 1.05
N GLY A 85 -6.65 -11.74 1.87
CA GLY A 85 -6.86 -10.33 1.54
C GLY A 85 -6.09 -9.87 0.29
N HIS A 86 -6.56 -8.82 -0.38
CA HIS A 86 -5.90 -8.21 -1.56
C HIS A 86 -4.71 -7.35 -1.15
N THR A 87 -3.85 -7.91 -0.32
CA THR A 87 -2.86 -7.16 0.44
C THR A 87 -1.47 -7.52 -0.06
N LYS A 88 -0.59 -6.53 -0.17
CA LYS A 88 0.81 -6.78 -0.52
C LYS A 88 1.74 -5.90 0.30
N GLY A 89 2.82 -6.48 0.81
CA GLY A 89 3.73 -5.77 1.69
C GLY A 89 4.69 -6.68 2.43
N PHE A 90 5.50 -6.05 3.27
CA PHE A 90 6.45 -6.74 4.11
C PHE A 90 6.80 -5.90 5.33
N LEU A 91 7.21 -6.56 6.40
CA LEU A 91 7.65 -5.93 7.64
C LEU A 91 8.88 -6.62 8.21
N LEU A 92 9.65 -5.85 8.97
CA LEU A 92 10.82 -6.29 9.72
C LEU A 92 10.84 -5.51 11.04
N SER A 93 11.06 -6.19 12.16
CA SER A 93 11.23 -5.53 13.46
C SER A 93 12.16 -6.30 14.37
N ASP A 94 12.99 -5.56 15.10
CA ASP A 94 13.55 -6.04 16.37
C ASP A 94 12.65 -5.61 17.55
N LYS A 95 13.10 -5.80 18.79
CA LYS A 95 12.36 -5.40 20.01
C LYS A 95 12.40 -3.90 20.32
N SER A 96 13.12 -3.10 19.53
CA SER A 96 13.22 -1.65 19.67
C SER A 96 12.37 -0.92 18.62
N GLN A 97 12.50 -1.30 17.35
CA GLN A 97 11.82 -0.68 16.21
C GLN A 97 11.81 -1.60 15.00
N GLY A 98 11.06 -1.18 13.99
CA GLY A 98 10.97 -1.87 12.72
C GLY A 98 10.38 -0.98 11.65
N PHE A 99 10.17 -1.53 10.47
CA PHE A 99 9.41 -0.88 9.41
C PHE A 99 8.30 -1.77 8.89
N TRP A 100 7.30 -1.14 8.31
CA TRP A 100 6.23 -1.79 7.58
C TRP A 100 6.06 -1.11 6.23
N VAL A 101 6.05 -1.92 5.18
CA VAL A 101 5.87 -1.50 3.79
C VAL A 101 4.55 -2.06 3.27
N ILE A 102 3.71 -1.17 2.72
CA ILE A 102 2.50 -1.51 1.96
C ILE A 102 2.75 -1.10 0.52
N HIS A 103 2.46 -1.98 -0.44
CA HIS A 103 2.66 -1.70 -1.86
C HIS A 103 1.60 -2.36 -2.74
N SER A 104 1.59 -2.04 -4.04
CA SER A 104 0.62 -2.59 -5.00
C SER A 104 1.21 -3.60 -6.01
N VAL A 105 2.53 -3.88 -5.93
CA VAL A 105 3.26 -4.73 -6.89
C VAL A 105 2.96 -6.25 -6.74
N PRO A 106 2.34 -6.92 -7.71
CA PRO A 106 2.12 -8.37 -7.67
C PRO A 106 3.42 -9.15 -7.82
N LEU A 107 3.49 -10.38 -7.29
CA LEU A 107 4.68 -11.25 -7.36
C LEU A 107 5.95 -10.63 -6.76
N PHE A 108 5.81 -9.71 -5.80
CA PHE A 108 6.90 -8.97 -5.16
C PHE A 108 6.66 -8.86 -3.64
N PRO A 109 7.72 -8.81 -2.82
CA PRO A 109 9.13 -9.11 -3.15
C PRO A 109 9.43 -10.61 -3.23
N PRO A 110 10.48 -11.07 -3.95
CA PRO A 110 10.93 -12.46 -3.87
C PRO A 110 11.28 -12.86 -2.43
N ALA A 111 11.22 -14.16 -2.15
CA ALA A 111 11.57 -14.68 -0.84
C ALA A 111 13.07 -14.43 -0.55
N PRO A 112 13.49 -14.39 0.73
CA PRO A 112 14.87 -14.05 1.09
C PRO A 112 15.95 -14.92 0.43
N GLU A 113 15.65 -16.19 0.18
CA GLU A 113 16.49 -17.16 -0.52
C GLU A 113 16.79 -16.78 -1.98
N ASP A 114 15.87 -16.10 -2.66
CA ASP A 114 15.97 -15.72 -4.08
C ASP A 114 16.68 -14.37 -4.26
N GLY A 115 16.75 -13.58 -3.20
CA GLY A 115 17.33 -12.25 -3.19
C GLY A 115 16.46 -11.20 -3.89
N TYR A 116 17.01 -10.00 -4.04
CA TYR A 116 16.24 -8.88 -4.58
C TYR A 116 16.04 -9.01 -6.09
N GLY A 117 14.77 -8.97 -6.50
CA GLY A 117 14.36 -8.85 -7.89
C GLY A 117 13.04 -8.10 -7.97
N TYR A 118 12.87 -7.33 -9.04
CA TYR A 118 11.60 -6.67 -9.34
C TYR A 118 10.92 -7.41 -10.49
N PRO A 119 9.64 -7.80 -10.35
CA PRO A 119 9.00 -8.69 -11.31
C PRO A 119 8.70 -7.95 -12.62
N ALA A 120 8.86 -8.64 -13.75
CA ALA A 120 8.54 -8.10 -15.07
C ALA A 120 7.06 -7.64 -15.19
N THR A 121 6.14 -8.31 -14.48
CA THR A 121 4.73 -7.92 -14.39
C THR A 121 4.54 -6.55 -13.72
N GLY A 122 5.46 -6.16 -12.83
CA GLY A 122 5.47 -4.87 -12.15
C GLY A 122 5.96 -3.71 -13.03
N GLU A 123 6.47 -3.97 -14.24
CA GLU A 123 6.99 -2.92 -15.14
C GLU A 123 5.86 -2.16 -15.86
N LEU A 124 4.79 -2.86 -16.22
CA LEU A 124 3.78 -2.34 -17.14
C LEU A 124 2.99 -1.15 -16.56
N TYR A 125 2.51 -1.30 -15.33
CA TYR A 125 1.55 -0.39 -14.69
C TYR A 125 2.22 0.54 -13.68
N GLY A 126 1.59 1.67 -13.38
CA GLY A 126 1.95 2.48 -12.21
C GLY A 126 1.81 1.68 -10.92
N GLN A 127 2.65 1.97 -9.91
CA GLN A 127 2.64 1.26 -8.63
C GLN A 127 3.02 2.20 -7.50
N THR A 128 2.41 2.06 -6.33
CA THR A 128 2.79 2.82 -5.12
C THR A 128 3.37 1.91 -4.06
N ALA A 129 4.27 2.47 -3.24
CA ALA A 129 4.69 1.89 -1.99
C ALA A 129 4.83 2.98 -0.91
N ILE A 130 4.42 2.67 0.31
CA ILE A 130 4.68 3.49 1.50
C ILE A 130 5.44 2.64 2.52
N CYS A 131 6.49 3.21 3.10
CA CYS A 131 7.30 2.60 4.15
C CYS A 131 7.34 3.53 5.36
N VAL A 132 6.94 3.01 6.51
CA VAL A 132 6.95 3.74 7.78
C VAL A 132 7.74 2.96 8.81
N THR A 133 8.67 3.66 9.48
CA THR A 133 9.38 3.13 10.64
C THR A 133 8.55 3.34 11.89
N PHE A 134 8.38 2.29 12.68
CA PHE A 134 7.60 2.28 13.92
C PHE A 134 8.46 1.81 15.09
N ARG A 135 8.20 2.33 16.29
CA ARG A 135 8.70 1.70 17.52
C ARG A 135 8.01 0.36 17.72
N TYR A 136 8.70 -0.60 18.34
CA TYR A 136 8.19 -1.96 18.49
C TYR A 136 6.80 -2.03 19.12
N GLY A 137 6.49 -1.15 20.08
CA GLY A 137 5.17 -1.09 20.72
C GLY A 137 3.99 -0.86 19.78
N GLN A 138 4.21 -0.35 18.56
CA GLN A 138 3.17 -0.19 17.54
C GLN A 138 2.84 -1.50 16.81
N PHE A 139 3.73 -2.49 16.84
CA PHE A 139 3.54 -3.75 16.10
C PHE A 139 2.40 -4.61 16.67
N ALA A 140 2.01 -4.41 17.93
CA ALA A 140 0.82 -5.05 18.48
C ALA A 140 -0.47 -4.59 17.76
N GLU A 141 -0.57 -3.31 17.42
CA GLU A 141 -1.70 -2.79 16.63
C GLU A 141 -1.61 -3.24 15.17
N ILE A 142 -0.41 -3.28 14.59
CA ILE A 142 -0.20 -3.84 13.24
C ILE A 142 -0.62 -5.33 13.21
N ASP A 143 -0.32 -6.10 14.26
CA ASP A 143 -0.76 -7.49 14.40
C ASP A 143 -2.30 -7.63 14.40
N GLN A 144 -3.04 -6.71 15.02
CA GLN A 144 -4.51 -6.68 14.97
C GLN A 144 -5.05 -6.31 13.58
N GLN A 145 -4.36 -5.42 12.86
CA GLN A 145 -4.69 -5.12 11.46
C GLN A 145 -4.51 -6.36 10.59
N MET A 146 -3.42 -7.11 10.81
CA MET A 146 -3.12 -8.36 10.10
C MET A 146 -4.17 -9.45 10.31
N LEU A 147 -4.72 -9.53 11.53
CA LEU A 147 -5.88 -10.38 11.80
C LEU A 147 -7.10 -9.97 10.97
N SER A 148 -7.39 -8.67 10.92
CA SER A 148 -8.60 -8.12 10.30
C SER A 148 -8.65 -8.42 8.80
N TYR A 149 -7.55 -8.17 8.08
CA TYR A 149 -7.53 -8.35 6.64
C TYR A 149 -6.91 -9.67 6.13
N ASN A 150 -6.37 -10.52 7.02
CA ASN A 150 -5.90 -11.88 6.75
C ASN A 150 -5.03 -11.98 5.46
N PRO A 151 -3.80 -11.44 5.47
CA PRO A 151 -2.94 -11.39 4.29
C PRO A 151 -2.41 -12.78 3.91
N GLY A 152 -1.99 -12.93 2.66
CA GLY A 152 -1.31 -14.14 2.17
C GLY A 152 0.18 -14.11 2.51
N ILE A 153 0.57 -14.56 3.70
CA ILE A 153 1.99 -14.69 4.07
C ILE A 153 2.61 -15.86 3.31
N TYR A 154 3.74 -15.61 2.64
CA TYR A 154 4.51 -16.63 1.90
C TYR A 154 5.93 -16.81 2.42
N SER A 155 6.46 -15.85 3.18
CA SER A 155 7.76 -15.97 3.86
C SER A 155 7.74 -15.20 5.17
N CYS A 156 8.19 -15.81 6.26
CA CYS A 156 8.15 -15.21 7.59
C CYS A 156 9.10 -15.91 8.58
N SER A 157 9.48 -15.16 9.61
CA SER A 157 10.08 -15.69 10.83
C SER A 157 9.58 -14.90 12.01
N ILE A 158 8.94 -15.57 12.97
CA ILE A 158 8.42 -14.95 14.20
C ILE A 158 9.02 -15.73 15.40
N PRO A 159 10.23 -15.35 15.86
CA PRO A 159 10.89 -16.04 16.98
C PRO A 159 10.07 -15.98 18.27
N ASN A 160 10.28 -16.94 19.17
CA ASN A 160 9.52 -17.08 20.42
C ASN A 160 9.40 -15.79 21.24
N ILE A 161 10.45 -14.96 21.25
CA ILE A 161 10.44 -13.69 21.99
C ILE A 161 9.38 -12.70 21.50
N PHE A 162 8.90 -12.84 20.26
CA PHE A 162 7.88 -11.97 19.65
C PHE A 162 6.47 -12.53 19.75
N GLN A 163 6.29 -13.84 19.96
CA GLN A 163 4.99 -14.50 19.80
C GLN A 163 3.91 -14.05 20.78
N ALA A 164 4.30 -13.65 21.99
CA ALA A 164 3.35 -13.11 22.97
C ALA A 164 2.76 -11.77 22.52
N ASP A 165 3.57 -10.94 21.85
CA ASP A 165 3.18 -9.60 21.40
C ASP A 165 2.57 -9.63 19.98
N LEU A 166 2.95 -10.61 19.15
CA LEU A 166 2.55 -10.77 17.75
C LEU A 166 1.86 -12.14 17.47
N PRO A 167 0.80 -12.48 18.22
CA PRO A 167 0.18 -13.80 18.14
C PRO A 167 -0.53 -14.05 16.79
N ASN A 168 -1.07 -13.03 16.13
CA ASN A 168 -1.78 -13.21 14.86
C ASN A 168 -0.79 -13.41 13.71
N LEU A 169 0.30 -12.64 13.66
CA LEU A 169 1.41 -12.84 12.73
C LEU A 169 2.04 -14.23 12.91
N GLN A 170 2.24 -14.69 14.14
CA GLN A 170 2.69 -16.07 14.39
C GLN A 170 1.72 -17.09 13.76
N LYS A 171 0.42 -16.96 14.01
CA LYS A 171 -0.60 -17.88 13.46
C LYS A 171 -0.65 -17.83 11.94
N LEU A 172 -0.60 -16.63 11.35
CA LEU A 172 -0.53 -16.45 9.90
C LEU A 172 0.72 -17.12 9.32
N CYS A 173 1.87 -16.94 9.98
CA CYS A 173 3.15 -17.47 9.54
C CYS A 173 3.17 -18.99 9.48
N VAL A 174 2.63 -19.68 10.49
CA VAL A 174 2.57 -21.15 10.52
C VAL A 174 1.30 -21.74 9.88
N GLY A 175 0.46 -20.92 9.23
CA GLY A 175 -0.78 -21.38 8.61
C GLY A 175 -1.84 -21.91 9.59
N SER A 176 -1.81 -21.46 10.84
CA SER A 176 -2.77 -21.87 11.89
C SER A 176 -4.11 -21.15 11.77
N ARG A 177 -5.13 -21.71 12.42
CA ARG A 177 -6.47 -21.11 12.48
C ARG A 177 -6.42 -19.76 13.20
N LEU A 178 -6.91 -18.72 12.52
CA LEU A 178 -7.08 -17.38 13.11
C LEU A 178 -8.33 -17.31 14.00
N PRO A 179 -8.32 -16.43 15.02
CA PRO A 179 -9.55 -16.06 15.73
C PRO A 179 -10.54 -15.34 14.80
N SER A 180 -11.76 -15.14 15.28
CA SER A 180 -12.74 -14.33 14.54
C SER A 180 -12.25 -12.90 14.40
N ALA A 181 -12.22 -12.39 13.16
CA ALA A 181 -11.90 -11.01 12.87
C ALA A 181 -13.18 -10.14 12.90
N PRO A 182 -13.06 -8.84 13.25
CA PRO A 182 -14.17 -7.89 13.08
C PRO A 182 -14.46 -7.65 11.58
N LEU A 183 -15.60 -7.02 11.29
CA LEU A 183 -15.93 -6.59 9.93
C LEU A 183 -14.88 -5.60 9.40
N TYR A 184 -14.51 -4.63 10.23
CA TYR A 184 -13.44 -3.69 9.98
C TYR A 184 -12.75 -3.31 11.30
N HIS A 185 -11.57 -2.73 11.20
CA HIS A 185 -10.81 -2.18 12.32
C HIS A 185 -10.13 -0.87 11.90
N LEU A 186 -10.33 0.17 12.69
CA LEU A 186 -9.67 1.47 12.54
C LEU A 186 -8.76 1.68 13.76
N THR A 187 -7.46 1.87 13.51
CA THR A 187 -6.50 2.16 14.59
C THR A 187 -5.64 3.38 14.27
N LYS A 188 -5.04 3.95 15.31
CA LYS A 188 -4.02 4.99 15.23
C LYS A 188 -2.65 4.35 15.36
N LEU A 189 -1.75 4.68 14.45
CA LEU A 189 -0.34 4.31 14.51
C LEU A 189 0.51 5.57 14.60
N GLN A 190 1.67 5.48 15.25
CA GLN A 190 2.63 6.57 15.35
C GLN A 190 4.01 6.10 14.91
N SER A 191 4.57 6.75 13.91
CA SER A 191 5.94 6.46 13.46
C SER A 191 6.97 6.68 14.58
N ALA A 192 8.17 6.14 14.40
CA ALA A 192 9.27 6.30 15.35
C ALA A 192 9.69 7.77 15.60
N GLN A 193 9.29 8.69 14.72
CA GLN A 193 9.55 10.13 14.81
C GLN A 193 8.29 10.95 15.17
N GLY A 194 7.19 10.31 15.56
CA GLY A 194 6.01 11.00 16.10
C GLY A 194 4.91 11.35 15.09
N GLU A 195 5.12 11.14 13.78
CA GLU A 195 4.05 11.31 12.78
C GLU A 195 2.91 10.32 13.03
N ASN A 196 1.68 10.82 13.06
CA ASN A 196 0.48 10.01 13.28
C ASN A 196 -0.11 9.51 11.96
N PHE A 197 -0.62 8.29 12.00
CA PHE A 197 -1.30 7.62 10.91
C PHE A 197 -2.60 7.01 11.41
N LEU A 198 -3.58 6.89 10.51
CA LEU A 198 -4.73 6.02 10.68
C LEU A 198 -4.55 4.80 9.79
N HIS A 199 -4.84 3.61 10.28
CA HIS A 199 -4.92 2.42 9.44
C HIS A 199 -6.33 1.86 9.47
N PHE A 200 -6.96 1.82 8.30
CA PHE A 200 -8.22 1.14 8.05
C PHE A 200 -7.92 -0.27 7.59
N ALA A 201 -8.53 -1.29 8.19
CA ALA A 201 -8.61 -2.62 7.61
C ALA A 201 -10.06 -3.09 7.55
N LYS A 202 -10.42 -3.74 6.45
CA LYS A 202 -11.68 -4.48 6.33
C LYS A 202 -11.41 -5.96 6.13
N SER A 203 -12.30 -6.79 6.65
CA SER A 203 -12.37 -8.21 6.30
C SER A 203 -13.31 -8.42 5.09
N HIS A 204 -13.23 -9.60 4.47
CA HIS A 204 -14.13 -10.04 3.41
C HIS A 204 -15.62 -10.07 3.78
N LEU A 205 -15.95 -9.94 5.08
CA LEU A 205 -17.33 -9.85 5.56
C LEU A 205 -17.89 -8.42 5.48
N PHE A 206 -17.02 -7.40 5.39
CA PHE A 206 -17.43 -6.03 5.10
C PHE A 206 -17.52 -5.83 3.59
N VAL A 207 -18.74 -5.95 3.07
CA VAL A 207 -19.00 -6.04 1.63
C VAL A 207 -19.12 -4.69 0.93
N ASP A 208 -19.21 -3.61 1.70
CA ASP A 208 -19.33 -2.27 1.13
C ASP A 208 -17.98 -1.75 0.60
N ASP A 209 -18.06 -0.77 -0.31
CA ASP A 209 -16.90 -0.02 -0.81
C ASP A 209 -16.24 0.72 0.36
N ILE A 210 -15.03 0.28 0.75
CA ILE A 210 -14.30 0.82 1.90
C ILE A 210 -14.03 2.31 1.76
N TYR A 211 -13.86 2.82 0.54
CA TYR A 211 -13.62 4.24 0.32
C TYR A 211 -14.86 5.04 0.71
N VAL A 212 -16.04 4.61 0.27
CA VAL A 212 -17.31 5.31 0.43
C VAL A 212 -17.90 5.08 1.81
N ALA A 213 -18.04 3.83 2.23
CA ALA A 213 -18.78 3.45 3.42
C ALA A 213 -17.97 3.56 4.72
N LEU A 214 -16.64 3.66 4.62
CA LEU A 214 -15.77 3.73 5.80
C LEU A 214 -14.83 4.94 5.74
N MET A 215 -13.88 4.98 4.80
CA MET A 215 -12.80 5.97 4.82
C MET A 215 -13.32 7.41 4.73
N ALA A 216 -14.16 7.74 3.75
CA ALA A 216 -14.69 9.10 3.60
C ALA A 216 -15.52 9.54 4.83
N GLN A 217 -16.29 8.61 5.40
CA GLN A 217 -17.17 8.91 6.55
C GLN A 217 -16.39 9.10 7.85
N GLU A 218 -15.39 8.26 8.11
CA GLU A 218 -14.54 8.35 9.30
C GLU A 218 -13.58 9.56 9.23
N LEU A 219 -13.04 9.84 8.05
CA LEU A 219 -12.17 11.01 7.82
C LEU A 219 -12.96 12.32 7.71
N LYS A 220 -14.27 12.25 7.51
CA LYS A 220 -15.18 13.39 7.39
C LYS A 220 -14.75 14.35 6.26
N THR A 221 -14.38 13.79 5.12
CA THR A 221 -14.00 14.55 3.92
C THR A 221 -14.37 13.78 2.66
N ASP A 222 -14.67 14.52 1.60
CA ASP A 222 -14.72 13.96 0.26
C ASP A 222 -13.32 13.47 -0.15
N LEU A 223 -13.27 12.35 -0.87
CA LEU A 223 -12.03 11.73 -1.34
C LEU A 223 -11.95 11.68 -2.87
N LEU A 224 -10.76 11.95 -3.41
CA LEU A 224 -10.37 11.68 -4.79
C LEU A 224 -9.56 10.38 -4.78
N ALA A 225 -10.04 9.31 -5.40
CA ALA A 225 -9.50 7.96 -5.30
C ALA A 225 -8.92 7.46 -6.64
N GLU A 226 -7.66 7.05 -6.61
CA GLU A 226 -6.95 6.34 -7.66
C GLU A 226 -6.94 4.84 -7.32
N PHE A 227 -7.20 4.03 -8.34
CA PHE A 227 -7.17 2.58 -8.28
C PHE A 227 -7.12 2.02 -9.70
N TRP A 228 -6.80 0.74 -9.82
CA TRP A 228 -6.75 0.11 -11.13
C TRP A 228 -8.14 0.00 -11.76
N GLN A 229 -8.40 0.87 -12.75
CA GLN A 229 -9.68 0.95 -13.45
C GLN A 229 -9.76 0.00 -14.66
N HIS A 230 -9.37 -1.26 -14.48
CA HIS A 230 -9.43 -2.26 -15.56
C HIS A 230 -10.81 -2.90 -15.66
N SER A 231 -11.38 -2.86 -16.87
CA SER A 231 -12.69 -3.43 -17.28
C SER A 231 -13.94 -2.72 -16.73
N GLY A 232 -15.11 -3.03 -17.32
CA GLY A 232 -16.40 -2.38 -17.09
C GLY A 232 -17.06 -2.67 -15.73
N HIS A 233 -16.34 -3.26 -14.78
CA HIS A 233 -16.83 -3.62 -13.44
C HIS A 233 -16.35 -2.65 -12.34
N ARG A 234 -15.70 -1.54 -12.72
CA ARG A 234 -15.37 -0.44 -11.80
C ARG A 234 -16.65 0.16 -11.20
N LEU A 235 -16.59 0.53 -9.93
CA LEU A 235 -17.66 1.29 -9.30
C LEU A 235 -17.56 2.77 -9.74
N PRO A 236 -18.69 3.45 -10.02
CA PRO A 236 -18.67 4.87 -10.35
C PRO A 236 -18.31 5.73 -9.14
N SER A 237 -17.99 7.01 -9.38
CA SER A 237 -17.98 8.03 -8.33
C SER A 237 -19.31 8.01 -7.56
N ASN A 238 -19.24 8.15 -6.24
CA ASN A 238 -20.38 7.94 -5.36
C ASN A 238 -20.60 9.16 -4.46
N CYS A 239 -21.80 9.73 -4.54
CA CYS A 239 -22.25 10.88 -3.76
C CYS A 239 -23.54 10.56 -2.98
N SER A 240 -23.74 9.30 -2.57
CA SER A 240 -24.97 8.86 -1.89
C SER A 240 -24.92 8.99 -0.37
N LEU A 241 -23.75 9.23 0.21
CA LEU A 241 -23.51 9.44 1.64
C LEU A 241 -23.01 10.87 1.90
N ASP A 242 -22.89 11.26 3.18
CA ASP A 242 -22.54 12.62 3.59
C ASP A 242 -21.19 13.11 3.02
N TYR A 243 -20.22 12.20 2.92
CA TYR A 243 -18.92 12.45 2.31
C TYR A 243 -18.73 11.60 1.05
N HIS A 244 -18.34 12.25 -0.04
CA HIS A 244 -18.34 11.68 -1.38
C HIS A 244 -17.00 11.07 -1.76
N VAL A 245 -17.01 10.16 -2.75
CA VAL A 245 -15.77 9.62 -3.33
C VAL A 245 -15.81 9.70 -4.85
N TYR A 246 -14.82 10.38 -5.41
CA TYR A 246 -14.66 10.58 -6.85
C TYR A 246 -13.50 9.75 -7.40
N ASN A 247 -13.69 9.15 -8.58
CA ASN A 247 -12.65 8.39 -9.27
C ASN A 247 -11.70 9.34 -10.01
N ILE A 248 -10.40 9.19 -9.78
CA ILE A 248 -9.35 9.81 -10.59
C ILE A 248 -9.23 9.01 -11.89
N ASP A 249 -9.21 9.66 -13.05
CA ASP A 249 -9.09 8.96 -14.36
C ASP A 249 -7.76 9.21 -15.06
N LEU A 250 -7.11 10.34 -14.75
CA LEU A 250 -5.85 10.74 -15.35
C LEU A 250 -4.90 11.24 -14.27
N VAL A 251 -3.74 10.60 -14.21
CA VAL A 251 -2.62 11.00 -13.37
C VAL A 251 -1.64 11.81 -14.22
N GLY A 252 -1.23 12.97 -13.70
CA GLY A 252 -0.19 13.84 -14.27
C GLY A 252 0.98 13.98 -13.31
N THR A 253 2.19 13.77 -13.80
CA THR A 253 3.39 13.76 -12.95
C THR A 253 4.17 15.08 -13.04
N PRO A 254 5.01 15.41 -12.06
CA PRO A 254 5.92 16.56 -12.12
C PRO A 254 6.99 16.48 -13.22
N VAL A 255 7.10 15.36 -13.93
CA VAL A 255 8.04 15.17 -15.05
C VAL A 255 7.37 15.30 -16.42
N ASN A 256 6.27 16.08 -16.49
CA ASN A 256 5.48 16.34 -17.69
C ASN A 256 5.02 15.05 -18.41
N SER A 257 4.70 14.01 -17.64
CA SER A 257 4.14 12.77 -18.16
C SER A 257 2.75 12.52 -17.58
N THR A 258 1.86 11.95 -18.40
CA THR A 258 0.50 11.61 -17.98
C THR A 258 0.20 10.16 -18.32
N PHE A 259 -0.70 9.56 -17.55
CA PHE A 259 -1.22 8.23 -17.83
C PHE A 259 -2.61 8.06 -17.22
N TYR A 260 -3.45 7.27 -17.89
CA TYR A 260 -4.78 6.94 -17.40
C TYR A 260 -4.72 5.90 -16.30
N SER A 261 -5.69 5.91 -15.39
CA SER A 261 -5.79 4.96 -14.26
C SER A 261 -5.95 3.49 -14.68
N ILE A 262 -6.35 3.21 -15.92
CA ILE A 262 -6.29 1.85 -16.49
C ILE A 262 -4.85 1.32 -16.62
N ASN A 263 -3.87 2.23 -16.71
CA ASN A 263 -2.44 1.94 -16.76
C ASN A 263 -1.77 2.06 -15.37
N ASP A 264 -2.54 2.05 -14.29
CA ASP A 264 -2.03 2.20 -12.93
C ASP A 264 -2.61 1.16 -11.96
N HIS A 265 -1.74 0.43 -11.26
CA HIS A 265 -2.11 -0.52 -10.22
C HIS A 265 -2.05 0.09 -8.82
N SER A 266 -1.54 1.30 -8.67
CA SER A 266 -1.54 2.04 -7.43
C SER A 266 -2.95 2.24 -6.90
N LYS A 267 -3.06 2.34 -5.58
CA LYS A 267 -4.34 2.49 -4.88
C LYS A 267 -4.13 3.49 -3.78
N TRP A 268 -4.66 4.68 -3.99
CA TRP A 268 -4.51 5.78 -3.07
C TRP A 268 -5.71 6.73 -3.15
N ALA A 269 -5.89 7.53 -2.12
CA ALA A 269 -6.90 8.57 -2.10
C ALA A 269 -6.38 9.81 -1.39
N VAL A 270 -6.87 10.98 -1.78
CA VAL A 270 -6.59 12.24 -1.08
C VAL A 270 -7.88 12.99 -0.78
N SER A 271 -7.87 13.82 0.27
CA SER A 271 -8.99 14.73 0.51
C SER A 271 -9.15 15.71 -0.65
N SER A 272 -10.39 15.94 -1.06
CA SER A 272 -10.73 16.91 -2.11
C SER A 272 -10.36 18.34 -1.67
N LYS A 273 -10.74 18.68 -0.44
CA LYS A 273 -10.45 19.94 0.23
C LYS A 273 -9.01 19.97 0.75
N GLN A 274 -8.37 21.12 0.58
CA GLN A 274 -6.96 21.30 0.93
C GLN A 274 -6.73 21.45 2.43
N GLU A 275 -7.74 21.92 3.16
CA GLU A 275 -7.71 22.08 4.62
C GLU A 275 -7.68 20.73 5.38
N ASP A 276 -8.21 19.66 4.79
CA ASP A 276 -8.32 18.35 5.43
C ASP A 276 -7.01 17.53 5.36
N GLN A 277 -6.22 17.75 4.30
CA GLN A 277 -4.86 17.23 4.07
C GLN A 277 -4.69 15.71 4.17
N TRP A 278 -5.74 14.91 3.95
CA TRP A 278 -5.63 13.46 4.03
C TRP A 278 -4.98 12.85 2.78
N THR A 279 -4.05 11.93 2.99
CA THR A 279 -3.59 10.98 1.96
C THR A 279 -3.65 9.57 2.50
N CYS A 280 -4.24 8.64 1.74
CA CYS A 280 -4.37 7.24 2.05
C CYS A 280 -3.72 6.39 0.95
N ILE A 281 -2.93 5.38 1.30
CA ILE A 281 -2.28 4.45 0.35
C ILE A 281 -2.54 3.03 0.83
N GLY A 282 -2.93 2.11 -0.06
CA GLY A 282 -3.38 0.80 0.37
C GLY A 282 -3.61 -0.24 -0.71
N ASP A 283 -4.58 -1.11 -0.42
CA ASP A 283 -4.65 -2.48 -0.95
C ASP A 283 -5.76 -2.71 -1.98
N LEU A 284 -6.91 -2.03 -1.85
CA LEU A 284 -8.12 -2.40 -2.59
C LEU A 284 -8.39 -1.51 -3.81
N ASN A 285 -8.84 -2.12 -4.92
CA ASN A 285 -9.45 -1.37 -6.02
C ASN A 285 -10.91 -1.04 -5.70
N ARG A 286 -11.52 -0.11 -6.45
CA ARG A 286 -12.98 0.15 -6.40
C ARG A 286 -13.72 -0.57 -7.52
N ALA A 287 -13.95 -1.87 -7.32
CA ALA A 287 -14.69 -2.73 -8.26
C ALA A 287 -15.63 -3.68 -7.50
N ALA A 288 -16.70 -4.15 -8.15
CA ALA A 288 -17.70 -5.00 -7.52
C ALA A 288 -17.10 -6.29 -6.93
N GLU A 289 -16.09 -6.86 -7.58
CA GLU A 289 -15.37 -8.05 -7.15
C GLU A 289 -14.57 -7.83 -5.86
N GLN A 290 -14.23 -6.58 -5.53
CA GLN A 290 -13.48 -6.21 -4.32
C GLN A 290 -14.37 -6.12 -3.08
N ALA A 291 -15.70 -6.18 -3.24
CA ALA A 291 -16.65 -6.23 -2.12
C ALA A 291 -16.27 -7.33 -1.13
N TRP A 292 -15.97 -8.53 -1.63
CA TRP A 292 -15.68 -9.73 -0.86
C TRP A 292 -14.20 -9.93 -0.55
N ARG A 293 -13.37 -8.89 -0.74
CA ARG A 293 -11.93 -8.97 -0.49
C ARG A 293 -11.56 -8.16 0.73
N SER A 294 -10.79 -8.78 1.61
CA SER A 294 -10.16 -8.06 2.72
C SER A 294 -9.03 -7.15 2.21
N GLY A 295 -8.74 -6.07 2.92
CA GLY A 295 -7.62 -5.17 2.62
C GLY A 295 -7.66 -3.92 3.49
N GLY A 296 -6.66 -3.03 3.35
CA GLY A 296 -6.55 -1.84 4.17
C GLY A 296 -5.89 -0.64 3.50
N PHE A 297 -5.90 0.48 4.22
CA PHE A 297 -5.30 1.74 3.81
C PHE A 297 -4.61 2.41 5.00
N LEU A 298 -3.37 2.82 4.79
CA LEU A 298 -2.63 3.68 5.70
C LEU A 298 -2.84 5.15 5.28
N CYS A 299 -3.43 5.93 6.17
CA CYS A 299 -3.77 7.34 5.97
C CYS A 299 -2.94 8.26 6.87
N THR A 300 -2.61 9.44 6.36
CA THR A 300 -1.84 10.48 7.07
C THR A 300 -2.35 11.86 6.72
N GLN A 301 -2.17 12.82 7.64
CA GLN A 301 -2.38 14.26 7.39
C GLN A 301 -1.06 14.99 7.15
N ASN A 302 0.01 14.29 6.80
CA ASN A 302 1.28 14.94 6.51
C ASN A 302 1.16 15.84 5.26
N GLU A 303 1.28 17.14 5.46
CA GLU A 303 1.08 18.17 4.43
C GLU A 303 1.94 17.94 3.19
N HIS A 304 3.18 17.46 3.36
CA HIS A 304 4.09 17.20 2.25
C HIS A 304 3.61 16.04 1.39
N ILE A 305 3.19 14.93 2.01
CA ILE A 305 2.61 13.77 1.32
C ILE A 305 1.31 14.18 0.61
N TYR A 306 0.43 14.92 1.29
CA TYR A 306 -0.80 15.43 0.69
C TYR A 306 -0.55 16.27 -0.55
N LYS A 307 0.30 17.30 -0.45
CA LYS A 307 0.64 18.15 -1.61
C LYS A 307 1.25 17.35 -2.74
N ALA A 308 2.09 16.36 -2.44
CA ALA A 308 2.73 15.51 -3.42
C ALA A 308 1.69 14.69 -4.21
N PHE A 309 0.77 13.99 -3.53
CA PHE A 309 -0.26 13.17 -4.18
C PHE A 309 -1.36 14.01 -4.82
N ARG A 310 -1.81 15.10 -4.17
CA ARG A 310 -2.87 15.96 -4.70
C ARG A 310 -2.51 16.61 -6.03
N ARG A 311 -1.22 16.90 -6.25
CA ARG A 311 -0.68 17.42 -7.51
C ARG A 311 -0.61 16.38 -8.64
N LEU A 312 -0.76 15.10 -8.32
CA LEU A 312 -0.77 14.04 -9.32
C LEU A 312 -2.10 13.96 -10.09
N ILE A 313 -3.15 14.62 -9.61
CA ILE A 313 -4.49 14.52 -10.17
C ILE A 313 -4.62 15.51 -11.33
N ALA A 314 -4.65 15.01 -12.56
CA ALA A 314 -4.92 15.81 -13.75
C ALA A 314 -6.42 15.82 -14.09
N HIS A 315 -7.13 14.73 -13.81
CA HIS A 315 -8.56 14.59 -14.10
C HIS A 315 -9.27 13.63 -13.14
N TYR A 316 -10.52 13.94 -12.78
CA TYR A 316 -11.40 13.02 -12.05
C TYR A 316 -12.87 13.12 -12.52
N GLU A 317 -13.62 12.05 -12.31
CA GLU A 317 -15.04 11.91 -12.66
C GLU A 317 -15.95 12.38 -11.51
N SER A 318 -16.81 13.38 -11.76
CA SER A 318 -17.84 13.77 -10.79
C SER A 318 -19.03 12.81 -10.80
N CYS A 319 -19.84 12.79 -9.74
CA CYS A 319 -21.05 11.96 -9.68
C CYS A 319 -22.13 12.32 -10.73
N SER A 320 -22.05 13.52 -11.32
CA SER A 320 -22.97 13.93 -12.40
C SER A 320 -22.57 13.40 -13.78
N GLY A 321 -21.46 12.65 -13.88
CA GLY A 321 -20.86 12.24 -15.15
C GLY A 321 -20.13 13.37 -15.88
N ILE A 322 -20.11 14.59 -15.32
CA ILE A 322 -19.32 15.71 -15.84
C ILE A 322 -17.87 15.52 -15.38
N SER A 323 -16.99 15.43 -16.37
CA SER A 323 -15.55 15.31 -16.25
C SER A 323 -14.93 16.64 -15.78
N THR A 324 -14.15 16.62 -14.69
CA THR A 324 -13.58 17.84 -14.10
C THR A 324 -12.06 17.88 -14.30
N TRP A 325 -11.58 18.88 -15.03
CA TRP A 325 -10.16 19.20 -15.17
C TRP A 325 -9.71 20.11 -14.03
N LEU A 326 -8.52 19.83 -13.49
CA LEU A 326 -7.93 20.58 -12.38
C LEU A 326 -6.80 21.50 -12.83
#